data_AF-A0A3P8V6X4-F1
#
_entry.id   AF-A0A3P8V6X4-F1
#
_cell.length_a   1.000
_cell.length_b   1.000
_cell.length_c   1.000
_cell.angle_alpha   90.00
_cell.angle_beta   90.00
_cell.angle_gamma   90.00
#
_symmetry.space_group_name_H-M   'P 1'
#
loop_
_entity.id
_entity.type
_entity.pdbx_description
1 polymer ?
#
loop_
_entity_poly.entity_id
_entity_poly.type
_entity_poly.pdbx_seq_one_letter_code
_entity_poly.pdbx_strand_id
1 'polypeptide(L)'
;MTHTKDLRGKLLLLFTVTFLFVTVFIIRSSRMVREIPNPSFSLKACHVQVSEQPITPLQDTQHLLVSAYMDQRVKGFDVRIISIFKRDSVHPLHCIFCCSGDISTTTPANILPHSDHFGFPYGTTDVMCQIPLTCHRATHVSLLTEPNKNISTEQLWLPIRRTAVNEKEKLQFNFTVCISNLFGEYNNVLQVAQSLEMYRLLGVGRVVIYNTSCGPELDLLLQTYSQEGFLEIVPWPIDKYLIPSKGWSFSIHGGDLHYYGQLATLNDCIYRSMARSHYVTLNDIDEIVMPYQHDNLADLMSVLQQHNPNTGVFLIENHIFPKIYFEPGGRFHLSQWKDVPGVNILEHIYRETPDMNIYHPYKIIVQPRMVEQTSVHSVLKTFGQVYKVPHDVCRLIHTRVALRRELTLEQLNVDKRLWDFHEKLIPNVDKVLRRAGLLSSEGQS
;
A
#
# COMPACT_ATOMS: atom_id res chain seq x y z
N MET A 1 -74.21 -15.09 6.84
CA MET A 1 -73.10 -16.04 6.57
C MET A 1 -72.50 -15.85 5.17
N THR A 2 -72.34 -14.60 4.73
CA THR A 2 -71.96 -14.22 3.35
C THR A 2 -70.84 -13.18 3.30
N HIS A 3 -70.53 -12.50 4.41
CA HIS A 3 -69.48 -11.47 4.48
C HIS A 3 -68.06 -12.04 4.74
N THR A 4 -67.96 -13.22 5.36
CA THR A 4 -66.67 -13.86 5.71
C THR A 4 -66.03 -14.61 4.55
N LYS A 5 -66.81 -15.01 3.52
CA LYS A 5 -66.27 -15.65 2.31
C LYS A 5 -65.62 -14.63 1.36
N ASP A 6 -66.20 -13.44 1.24
CA ASP A 6 -65.65 -12.35 0.40
C ASP A 6 -64.33 -11.80 0.97
N LEU A 7 -64.24 -11.66 2.30
CA LEU A 7 -63.00 -11.22 2.95
C LEU A 7 -61.87 -12.26 2.82
N ARG A 8 -62.18 -13.56 2.93
CA ARG A 8 -61.21 -14.64 2.69
C ARG A 8 -60.74 -14.68 1.24
N GLY A 9 -61.63 -14.48 0.27
CA GLY A 9 -61.27 -14.41 -1.15
C GLY A 9 -60.34 -13.23 -1.45
N LYS A 10 -60.65 -12.05 -0.90
CA LYS A 10 -59.81 -10.84 -1.04
C LYS A 10 -58.45 -10.99 -0.37
N LEU A 11 -58.39 -11.62 0.81
CA LEU A 11 -57.12 -11.87 1.51
C LEU A 11 -56.25 -12.89 0.77
N LEU A 12 -56.86 -13.96 0.24
CA LEU A 12 -56.15 -14.96 -0.55
C LEU A 12 -55.60 -14.36 -1.86
N LEU A 13 -56.37 -13.48 -2.51
CA LEU A 13 -55.94 -12.75 -3.70
C LEU A 13 -54.80 -11.76 -3.37
N LEU A 14 -54.85 -11.11 -2.21
CA LEU A 14 -53.77 -10.22 -1.77
C LEU A 14 -52.49 -11.02 -1.55
N PHE A 15 -52.56 -12.16 -0.84
CA PHE A 15 -51.39 -13.01 -0.59
C PHE A 15 -50.79 -13.58 -1.87
N THR A 16 -51.61 -14.01 -2.84
CA THR A 16 -51.10 -14.52 -4.12
C THR A 16 -50.44 -13.42 -4.94
N VAL A 17 -51.00 -12.20 -4.97
CA VAL A 17 -50.39 -11.06 -5.66
C VAL A 17 -49.08 -10.64 -4.99
N THR A 18 -49.01 -10.58 -3.66
CA THR A 18 -47.78 -10.26 -2.95
C THR A 18 -46.71 -11.34 -3.15
N PHE A 19 -47.09 -12.62 -3.13
CA PHE A 19 -46.18 -13.73 -3.39
C PHE A 19 -45.64 -13.71 -4.82
N LEU A 20 -46.47 -13.41 -5.82
CA LEU A 20 -46.06 -13.18 -7.20
C LEU A 20 -45.12 -11.98 -7.34
N PHE A 21 -45.39 -10.89 -6.62
CA PHE A 21 -44.51 -9.72 -6.62
C PHE A 21 -43.15 -10.04 -6.00
N VAL A 22 -43.12 -10.76 -4.87
CA VAL A 22 -41.87 -11.16 -4.21
C VAL A 22 -41.10 -12.16 -5.06
N THR A 23 -41.75 -13.14 -5.69
CA THR A 23 -41.06 -14.08 -6.60
C THR A 23 -40.58 -13.40 -7.86
N VAL A 24 -41.33 -12.49 -8.48
CA VAL A 24 -40.86 -11.68 -9.61
C VAL A 24 -39.73 -10.75 -9.18
N PHE A 25 -39.75 -10.21 -7.96
CA PHE A 25 -38.67 -9.37 -7.42
C PHE A 25 -37.42 -10.19 -7.09
N ILE A 26 -37.55 -11.42 -6.58
CA ILE A 26 -36.43 -12.35 -6.36
C ILE A 26 -35.88 -12.85 -7.70
N ILE A 27 -36.72 -13.14 -8.69
CA ILE A 27 -36.29 -13.54 -10.05
C ILE A 27 -35.67 -12.35 -10.81
N ARG A 28 -36.16 -11.12 -10.60
CA ARG A 28 -35.53 -9.91 -11.13
C ARG A 28 -34.25 -9.57 -10.38
N SER A 29 -34.19 -9.76 -9.07
CA SER A 29 -33.00 -9.55 -8.24
C SER A 29 -31.93 -10.59 -8.55
N SER A 30 -32.30 -11.86 -8.79
CA SER A 30 -31.37 -12.89 -9.26
C SER A 30 -30.93 -12.69 -10.71
N ARG A 31 -31.76 -12.08 -11.57
CA ARG A 31 -31.35 -11.54 -12.88
C ARG A 31 -30.58 -10.20 -12.80
N MET A 32 -30.58 -9.55 -11.64
CA MET A 32 -29.91 -8.26 -11.37
C MET A 32 -28.70 -8.42 -10.43
N VAL A 33 -28.37 -9.64 -10.02
CA VAL A 33 -26.99 -10.12 -9.99
C VAL A 33 -26.59 -10.26 -11.45
N ARG A 34 -26.34 -9.11 -12.09
CA ARG A 34 -25.39 -9.09 -13.19
C ARG A 34 -24.15 -9.73 -12.59
N GLU A 35 -23.80 -10.92 -13.09
CA GLU A 35 -22.40 -11.27 -13.23
C GLU A 35 -21.72 -9.98 -13.66
N ILE A 36 -20.92 -9.40 -12.77
CA ILE A 36 -19.93 -8.42 -13.19
C ILE A 36 -19.21 -9.19 -14.29
N PRO A 37 -19.33 -8.79 -15.57
CA PRO A 37 -18.49 -9.40 -16.56
C PRO A 37 -17.11 -9.03 -16.05
N ASN A 38 -16.35 -10.01 -15.57
CA ASN A 38 -14.91 -9.89 -15.69
C ASN A 38 -14.72 -9.42 -17.12
N PRO A 39 -14.09 -8.27 -17.37
CA PRO A 39 -13.55 -8.04 -18.68
C PRO A 39 -12.44 -9.08 -18.80
N SER A 40 -12.79 -10.32 -19.12
CA SER A 40 -11.94 -11.23 -19.85
C SER A 40 -11.83 -10.64 -21.25
N PHE A 41 -11.14 -9.51 -21.34
CA PHE A 41 -10.40 -9.18 -22.54
C PHE A 41 -9.25 -10.19 -22.60
N SER A 42 -9.61 -11.44 -22.95
CA SER A 42 -8.72 -12.37 -23.62
C SER A 42 -8.51 -11.82 -25.04
N LEU A 43 -7.75 -10.74 -25.14
CA LEU A 43 -7.06 -10.42 -26.37
C LEU A 43 -5.82 -11.29 -26.33
N LYS A 44 -5.85 -12.38 -27.12
CA LYS A 44 -4.71 -13.24 -27.44
C LYS A 44 -3.61 -12.40 -28.12
N ALA A 45 -2.93 -11.55 -27.38
CA ALA A 45 -1.77 -10.80 -27.84
C ALA A 45 -0.53 -11.67 -27.61
N CYS A 46 0.22 -11.95 -28.67
CA CYS A 46 1.51 -12.68 -28.69
C CYS A 46 1.52 -14.14 -28.18
N HIS A 47 0.37 -14.75 -27.81
CA HIS A 47 0.32 -16.08 -27.16
C HIS A 47 1.27 -16.18 -25.94
N VAL A 48 1.42 -15.08 -25.20
CA VAL A 48 2.37 -15.00 -24.09
C VAL A 48 1.77 -15.50 -22.78
N GLN A 49 2.59 -16.16 -21.96
CA GLN A 49 2.23 -16.48 -20.59
C GLN A 49 2.43 -15.22 -19.72
N VAL A 50 1.32 -14.59 -19.33
CA VAL A 50 1.36 -13.40 -18.47
C VAL A 50 1.59 -13.84 -17.04
N SER A 51 2.46 -13.13 -16.31
CA SER A 51 2.62 -13.39 -14.90
C SER A 51 1.36 -12.96 -14.13
N GLU A 52 0.68 -13.94 -13.52
CA GLU A 52 -0.44 -13.69 -12.61
C GLU A 52 0.03 -13.41 -11.19
N GLN A 53 1.34 -13.57 -10.93
CA GLN A 53 1.94 -13.39 -9.61
C GLN A 53 2.58 -12.00 -9.50
N PRO A 54 2.62 -11.41 -8.30
CA PRO A 54 3.23 -10.10 -8.03
C PRO A 54 4.77 -10.10 -8.17
N ILE A 55 5.40 -11.28 -8.21
CA ILE A 55 6.84 -11.48 -8.36
C ILE A 55 7.06 -12.56 -9.42
N THR A 56 7.93 -12.27 -10.37
CA THR A 56 8.19 -13.09 -11.56
C THR A 56 9.68 -13.43 -11.65
N PRO A 57 10.09 -14.70 -11.47
CA PRO A 57 11.48 -15.09 -11.70
C PRO A 57 11.91 -14.81 -13.14
N LEU A 58 13.09 -14.22 -13.31
CA LEU A 58 13.69 -14.05 -14.62
C LEU A 58 14.43 -15.34 -15.00
N GLN A 59 13.99 -15.96 -16.10
CA GLN A 59 14.51 -17.23 -16.59
C GLN A 59 16.04 -17.21 -16.73
N ASP A 60 16.69 -18.33 -16.37
CA ASP A 60 18.14 -18.53 -16.42
C ASP A 60 18.96 -17.55 -15.56
N THR A 61 18.35 -16.91 -14.57
CA THR A 61 19.03 -15.98 -13.66
C THR A 61 18.57 -16.13 -12.21
N GLN A 62 19.27 -15.44 -11.31
CA GLN A 62 18.87 -15.27 -9.90
C GLN A 62 18.21 -13.90 -9.69
N HIS A 63 17.40 -13.45 -10.65
CA HIS A 63 16.76 -12.13 -10.62
C HIS A 63 15.24 -12.29 -10.60
N LEU A 64 14.56 -11.35 -9.94
CA LEU A 64 13.11 -11.33 -9.83
C LEU A 64 12.58 -10.01 -10.38
N LEU A 65 11.52 -10.06 -11.18
CA LEU A 65 10.82 -8.90 -11.70
C LEU A 65 9.53 -8.68 -10.90
N VAL A 66 9.20 -7.43 -10.60
CA VAL A 66 8.03 -7.07 -9.79
C VAL A 66 6.91 -6.51 -10.67
N SER A 67 7.21 -5.44 -11.41
CA SER A 67 6.20 -4.70 -12.15
C SER A 67 6.83 -3.84 -13.24
N ALA A 68 6.04 -3.52 -14.27
CA ALA A 68 6.47 -2.70 -15.39
C ALA A 68 5.53 -1.49 -15.56
N TYR A 69 6.12 -0.32 -15.76
CA TYR A 69 5.42 0.95 -15.91
C TYR A 69 5.91 1.68 -17.14
N MET A 70 5.00 2.29 -17.89
CA MET A 70 5.35 3.34 -18.83
C MET A 70 5.97 4.49 -18.02
N ASP A 71 7.20 4.91 -18.31
CA ASP A 71 7.89 5.98 -17.60
C ASP A 71 8.88 6.68 -18.54
N GLN A 72 8.42 7.78 -19.14
CA GLN A 72 9.19 8.59 -20.09
C GLN A 72 9.82 9.82 -19.44
N ARG A 73 9.84 9.89 -18.09
CA ARG A 73 10.46 11.02 -17.37
C ARG A 73 11.98 11.04 -17.54
N VAL A 74 12.60 9.89 -17.79
CA VAL A 74 14.03 9.76 -18.10
C VAL A 74 14.20 9.66 -19.62
N LYS A 75 14.96 10.59 -20.22
CA LYS A 75 15.16 10.63 -21.67
C LYS A 75 15.82 9.34 -22.18
N GLY A 76 15.34 8.86 -23.32
CA GLY A 76 15.86 7.67 -24.00
C GLY A 76 15.24 6.35 -23.57
N PHE A 77 14.32 6.36 -22.60
CA PHE A 77 13.62 5.16 -22.13
C PHE A 77 12.11 5.39 -22.09
N ASP A 78 11.36 4.31 -22.28
CA ASP A 78 9.90 4.32 -22.32
C ASP A 78 9.28 3.51 -21.18
N VAL A 79 9.93 2.43 -20.77
CA VAL A 79 9.40 1.50 -19.76
C VAL A 79 10.41 1.32 -18.64
N ARG A 80 9.95 1.43 -17.40
CA ARG A 80 10.69 1.06 -16.19
C ARG A 80 10.13 -0.23 -15.63
N ILE A 81 10.99 -1.22 -15.43
CA ILE A 81 10.68 -2.44 -14.71
C ILE A 81 11.31 -2.33 -13.32
N ILE A 82 10.49 -2.45 -12.27
CA ILE A 82 10.98 -2.58 -10.89
C ILE A 82 11.30 -4.05 -10.66
N SER A 83 12.49 -4.33 -10.15
CA SER A 83 13.02 -5.68 -9.98
C SER A 83 13.85 -5.81 -8.69
N ILE A 84 14.19 -7.05 -8.35
CA ILE A 84 15.06 -7.43 -7.24
C ILE A 84 16.17 -8.29 -7.82
N PHE A 85 17.39 -7.77 -7.85
CA PHE A 85 18.53 -8.44 -8.49
C PHE A 85 19.54 -8.88 -7.43
N LYS A 86 20.12 -10.06 -7.64
CA LYS A 86 21.33 -10.47 -6.94
C LYS A 86 22.51 -9.65 -7.47
N ARG A 87 23.18 -8.94 -6.56
CA ARG A 87 24.11 -7.86 -6.91
C ARG A 87 25.42 -8.34 -7.54
N ASP A 88 25.84 -9.56 -7.25
CA ASP A 88 27.12 -10.15 -7.72
C ASP A 88 26.98 -10.91 -9.06
N SER A 89 25.76 -11.07 -9.58
CA SER A 89 25.48 -11.87 -10.78
C SER A 89 24.75 -11.07 -11.87
N VAL A 90 24.90 -9.74 -11.87
CA VAL A 90 24.26 -8.87 -12.87
C VAL A 90 25.00 -8.97 -14.20
N HIS A 91 24.26 -9.33 -15.25
CA HIS A 91 24.76 -9.43 -16.63
C HIS A 91 23.91 -8.55 -17.55
N PRO A 92 24.39 -8.22 -18.77
CA PRO A 92 23.58 -7.50 -19.75
C PRO A 92 22.25 -8.20 -20.02
N LEU A 93 21.16 -7.42 -20.04
CA LEU A 93 19.82 -7.90 -20.36
C LEU A 93 19.28 -7.16 -21.58
N HIS A 94 18.29 -7.76 -22.22
CA HIS A 94 17.64 -7.20 -23.39
C HIS A 94 16.13 -7.19 -23.20
N CYS A 95 15.50 -6.06 -23.49
CA CYS A 95 14.05 -5.91 -23.42
C CYS A 95 13.39 -6.43 -24.69
N ILE A 96 12.31 -7.16 -24.51
CA ILE A 96 11.46 -7.65 -25.59
C ILE A 96 10.00 -7.31 -25.28
N PHE A 97 9.25 -6.90 -26.31
CA PHE A 97 7.90 -6.36 -26.14
C PHE A 97 6.86 -7.15 -26.92
N CYS A 98 5.67 -7.26 -26.34
CA CYS A 98 4.48 -7.68 -27.07
C CYS A 98 3.74 -6.44 -27.59
N CYS A 99 3.77 -6.27 -28.90
CA CYS A 99 3.34 -5.09 -29.65
C CYS A 99 1.98 -5.33 -30.31
N SER A 100 0.92 -5.50 -29.51
CA SER A 100 -0.45 -5.71 -30.00
C SER A 100 -0.63 -6.94 -30.91
N GLY A 101 0.06 -8.03 -30.62
CA GLY A 101 -0.06 -9.30 -31.35
C GLY A 101 1.29 -9.85 -31.79
N ASP A 102 2.21 -8.95 -32.13
CA ASP A 102 3.54 -9.29 -32.63
C ASP A 102 4.64 -9.08 -31.58
N ILE A 103 5.68 -9.88 -31.66
CA ILE A 103 6.84 -9.75 -30.78
C ILE A 103 7.87 -8.84 -31.42
N SER A 104 8.40 -7.90 -30.65
CA SER A 104 9.42 -6.95 -31.13
C SER A 104 10.79 -7.60 -31.29
N THR A 105 11.69 -6.93 -32.01
CA THR A 105 13.13 -7.16 -31.85
C THR A 105 13.58 -6.79 -30.44
N THR A 106 14.68 -7.39 -29.99
CA THR A 106 15.24 -7.07 -28.67
C THR A 106 15.96 -5.71 -28.68
N THR A 107 15.83 -4.95 -27.60
CA THR A 107 16.61 -3.72 -27.34
C THR A 107 17.50 -3.91 -26.12
N PRO A 108 18.70 -3.30 -26.07
CA PRO A 108 19.52 -3.33 -24.86
C PRO A 108 18.77 -2.72 -23.67
N ALA A 109 18.78 -3.41 -22.53
CA ALA A 109 18.23 -2.91 -21.29
C ALA A 109 19.29 -2.11 -20.52
N ASN A 110 18.90 -1.03 -19.87
CA ASN A 110 19.77 -0.30 -18.95
C ASN A 110 19.42 -0.68 -17.50
N ILE A 111 20.36 -1.34 -16.82
CA ILE A 111 20.17 -1.87 -15.47
C ILE A 111 20.68 -0.84 -14.47
N LEU A 112 19.80 -0.37 -13.60
CA LEU A 112 20.05 0.69 -12.63
C LEU A 112 19.81 0.18 -11.19
N PRO A 113 20.80 -0.50 -10.58
CA PRO A 113 20.71 -0.91 -9.18
C PRO A 113 20.51 0.31 -8.28
N HIS A 114 19.63 0.19 -7.29
CA HIS A 114 19.44 1.24 -6.30
C HIS A 114 20.70 1.33 -5.43
N SER A 115 21.10 2.55 -5.08
CA SER A 115 22.31 2.80 -4.29
C SER A 115 22.18 2.29 -2.85
N ASP A 116 20.96 2.17 -2.34
CA ASP A 116 20.69 1.65 -1.00
C ASP A 116 20.13 0.23 -1.07
N HIS A 117 20.74 -0.64 -0.28
CA HIS A 117 20.43 -2.06 -0.16
C HIS A 117 20.88 -2.62 1.20
N PHE A 118 21.27 -1.76 2.16
CA PHE A 118 21.62 -2.14 3.54
C PHE A 118 22.64 -3.29 3.69
N GLY A 119 23.54 -3.44 2.71
CA GLY A 119 24.55 -4.51 2.69
C GLY A 119 24.05 -5.90 2.26
N PHE A 120 22.77 -6.05 1.91
CA PHE A 120 22.20 -7.34 1.52
C PHE A 120 22.66 -7.82 0.13
N PRO A 121 22.69 -9.14 -0.13
CA PRO A 121 23.06 -9.72 -1.42
C PRO A 121 22.12 -9.33 -2.57
N TYR A 122 20.82 -9.21 -2.29
CA TYR A 122 19.82 -8.77 -3.24
C TYR A 122 19.42 -7.31 -2.98
N GLY A 123 19.23 -6.55 -4.05
CA GLY A 123 18.84 -5.14 -4.00
C GLY A 123 17.75 -4.81 -5.00
N THR A 124 16.96 -3.77 -4.70
CA THR A 124 16.01 -3.22 -5.66
C THR A 124 16.77 -2.65 -6.85
N THR A 125 16.30 -2.93 -8.05
CA THR A 125 16.93 -2.52 -9.30
C THR A 125 15.84 -2.06 -10.26
N ASP A 126 16.11 -0.98 -10.98
CA ASP A 126 15.24 -0.59 -12.09
C ASP A 126 15.88 -1.07 -13.38
N VAL A 127 15.09 -1.67 -14.26
CA VAL A 127 15.51 -2.00 -15.62
C VAL A 127 14.77 -1.09 -16.58
N MET A 128 15.52 -0.22 -17.26
CA MET A 128 14.98 0.74 -18.21
C MET A 128 15.04 0.17 -19.63
N CYS A 129 13.91 0.23 -20.32
CA CYS A 129 13.75 -0.28 -21.67
C CYS A 129 13.28 0.83 -22.61
N GLN A 130 13.83 0.82 -23.83
CA GLN A 130 13.33 1.65 -24.93
C GLN A 130 12.44 0.80 -25.83
N ILE A 131 11.26 1.29 -26.16
CA ILE A 131 10.37 0.58 -27.09
C ILE A 131 10.93 0.73 -28.51
N PRO A 132 11.13 -0.36 -29.27
CA PRO A 132 11.57 -0.26 -30.67
C PRO A 132 10.61 0.60 -31.50
N LEU A 133 11.14 1.38 -32.46
CA LEU A 133 10.32 2.23 -33.33
C LEU A 133 9.27 1.44 -34.14
N THR A 134 9.51 0.16 -34.39
CA THR A 134 8.60 -0.78 -35.05
C THR A 134 7.44 -1.23 -34.15
N CYS A 135 7.51 -0.98 -32.84
CA CYS A 135 6.50 -1.37 -31.86
C CYS A 135 5.59 -0.19 -31.51
N HIS A 136 4.50 -0.02 -32.27
CA HIS A 136 3.60 1.12 -32.09
C HIS A 136 2.77 1.08 -30.78
N ARG A 137 2.52 -0.12 -30.23
CA ARG A 137 1.72 -0.28 -29.01
C ARG A 137 2.20 -1.48 -28.20
N ALA A 138 3.21 -1.22 -27.35
CA ALA A 138 3.67 -2.18 -26.36
C ALA A 138 2.60 -2.39 -25.27
N THR A 139 2.28 -3.65 -24.99
CA THR A 139 1.30 -4.04 -23.96
C THR A 139 1.95 -4.80 -22.81
N HIS A 140 2.98 -5.60 -23.12
CA HIS A 140 3.73 -6.38 -22.18
C HIS A 140 5.22 -6.27 -22.49
N VAL A 141 6.04 -6.50 -21.49
CA VAL A 141 7.51 -6.54 -21.59
C VAL A 141 8.05 -7.78 -20.90
N SER A 142 9.15 -8.31 -21.42
CA SER A 142 10.00 -9.26 -20.72
C SER A 142 11.48 -8.91 -20.92
N LEU A 143 12.36 -9.62 -20.21
CA LEU A 143 13.81 -9.50 -20.29
C LEU A 143 14.43 -10.83 -20.73
N LEU A 144 15.48 -10.75 -21.54
CA LEU A 144 16.27 -11.88 -22.02
C LEU A 144 17.75 -11.68 -21.68
N THR A 145 18.46 -12.77 -21.38
CA THR A 145 19.92 -12.76 -21.15
C THR A 145 20.73 -12.64 -22.44
N GLU A 146 20.15 -13.03 -23.57
CA GLU A 146 20.78 -12.97 -24.89
C GLU A 146 19.87 -12.26 -25.91
N PRO A 147 20.45 -11.51 -26.86
CA PRO A 147 19.69 -10.81 -27.88
C PRO A 147 19.05 -11.80 -28.85
N ASN A 148 17.79 -11.57 -29.20
CA ASN A 148 17.00 -12.39 -30.13
C ASN A 148 17.01 -13.91 -29.83
N LYS A 149 17.22 -14.30 -28.56
CA LYS A 149 17.08 -15.69 -28.12
C LYS A 149 15.66 -16.18 -28.45
N ASN A 150 15.54 -17.43 -28.91
CA ASN A 150 14.24 -18.05 -29.12
C ASN A 150 13.44 -17.98 -27.82
N ILE A 151 12.23 -17.42 -27.91
CA ILE A 151 11.38 -17.19 -26.75
C ILE A 151 10.88 -18.54 -26.26
N SER A 152 11.25 -18.89 -25.03
CA SER A 152 10.75 -20.09 -24.36
C SER A 152 9.23 -20.00 -24.21
N THR A 153 8.54 -21.13 -24.31
CA THR A 153 7.11 -21.21 -23.97
C THR A 153 6.85 -20.89 -22.49
N GLU A 154 7.87 -21.02 -21.64
CA GLU A 154 7.82 -20.71 -20.21
C GLU A 154 8.15 -19.24 -19.89
N GLN A 155 8.45 -18.43 -20.91
CA GLN A 155 8.77 -17.03 -20.71
C GLN A 155 7.56 -16.29 -20.13
N LEU A 156 7.72 -15.76 -18.92
CA LEU A 156 6.72 -14.93 -18.27
C LEU A 156 6.85 -13.47 -18.69
N TRP A 157 5.70 -12.80 -18.84
CA TRP A 157 5.60 -11.43 -19.31
C TRP A 157 4.90 -10.53 -18.30
N LEU A 158 5.42 -9.31 -18.14
CA LEU A 158 4.83 -8.29 -17.29
C LEU A 158 3.92 -7.36 -18.09
N PRO A 159 2.68 -7.10 -17.65
CA PRO A 159 1.84 -6.07 -18.26
C PRO A 159 2.44 -4.69 -18.00
N ILE A 160 2.52 -3.86 -19.03
CA ILE A 160 3.00 -2.48 -18.93
C ILE A 160 1.86 -1.60 -18.43
N ARG A 161 1.98 -1.13 -17.20
CA ARG A 161 0.99 -0.24 -16.58
C ARG A 161 1.20 1.19 -17.04
N ARG A 162 0.11 1.89 -17.35
CA ARG A 162 0.17 3.32 -17.69
C ARG A 162 0.32 4.14 -16.42
N THR A 163 1.25 5.09 -16.43
CA THR A 163 1.46 6.06 -15.35
C THR A 163 0.95 7.46 -15.71
N ALA A 164 0.74 7.72 -17.02
CA ALA A 164 0.21 8.96 -17.52
C ALA A 164 -1.31 9.02 -17.33
N VAL A 165 -1.73 10.05 -16.61
CA VAL A 165 -3.10 10.56 -16.59
C VAL A 165 -3.04 11.78 -17.48
N ASN A 166 -3.94 11.88 -18.46
CA ASN A 166 -4.06 13.15 -19.19
C ASN A 166 -4.24 14.27 -18.15
N GLU A 167 -3.57 15.41 -18.26
CA GLU A 167 -3.67 16.49 -17.25
C GLU A 167 -5.11 16.96 -16.98
N LYS A 168 -6.04 16.63 -17.90
CA LYS A 168 -7.48 16.87 -17.79
C LYS A 168 -8.25 15.84 -16.94
N GLU A 169 -7.68 14.68 -16.65
CA GLU A 169 -8.30 13.66 -15.81
C GLU A 169 -7.97 13.93 -14.35
N LYS A 170 -9.02 14.17 -13.56
CA LYS A 170 -8.92 14.40 -12.12
C LYS A 170 -8.37 13.15 -11.44
N LEU A 171 -7.27 13.29 -10.70
CA LEU A 171 -6.73 12.20 -9.88
C LEU A 171 -7.79 11.72 -8.88
N GLN A 172 -7.83 10.41 -8.68
CA GLN A 172 -8.85 9.76 -7.86
C GLN A 172 -8.70 10.08 -6.37
N PHE A 173 -7.47 10.20 -5.89
CA PHE A 173 -7.14 10.35 -4.48
C PHE A 173 -6.23 11.55 -4.24
N ASN A 174 -6.46 12.28 -3.14
CA ASN A 174 -5.49 13.26 -2.66
C ASN A 174 -4.28 12.57 -2.04
N PHE A 175 -4.51 11.56 -1.19
CA PHE A 175 -3.47 10.78 -0.53
C PHE A 175 -3.66 9.29 -0.71
N THR A 176 -2.54 8.60 -0.88
CA THR A 176 -2.42 7.17 -0.67
C THR A 176 -1.37 6.87 0.38
N VAL A 177 -1.67 5.98 1.32
CA VAL A 177 -0.67 5.46 2.26
C VAL A 177 -0.16 4.13 1.74
N CYS A 178 1.16 4.01 1.57
CA CYS A 178 1.85 2.79 1.19
C CYS A 178 2.51 2.18 2.43
N ILE A 179 2.06 0.98 2.81
CA ILE A 179 2.63 0.19 3.90
C ILE A 179 3.45 -0.92 3.28
N SER A 180 4.75 -0.91 3.57
CA SER A 180 5.71 -1.61 2.73
C SER A 180 5.67 -3.12 2.80
N ASN A 181 5.49 -3.75 3.96
CA ASN A 181 5.45 -5.22 4.09
C ASN A 181 4.78 -5.64 5.40
N LEU A 182 3.88 -6.60 5.31
CA LEU A 182 3.31 -7.34 6.43
C LEU A 182 3.86 -8.77 6.41
N PHE A 183 4.45 -9.22 7.52
CA PHE A 183 5.08 -10.54 7.60
C PHE A 183 5.09 -11.07 9.04
N GLY A 184 5.38 -12.35 9.19
CA GLY A 184 5.67 -12.97 10.49
C GLY A 184 4.45 -13.10 11.38
N GLU A 185 3.28 -13.38 10.80
CA GLU A 185 2.01 -13.54 11.52
C GLU A 185 1.63 -12.31 12.36
N TYR A 186 2.02 -11.11 11.89
CA TYR A 186 1.68 -9.86 12.55
C TYR A 186 0.16 -9.75 12.75
N ASN A 187 -0.26 -9.48 14.00
CA ASN A 187 -1.66 -9.57 14.40
C ASN A 187 -2.11 -8.45 15.36
N ASN A 188 -1.57 -7.24 15.19
CA ASN A 188 -1.91 -6.09 16.03
C ASN A 188 -3.19 -5.41 15.54
N VAL A 189 -4.31 -6.12 15.65
CA VAL A 189 -5.61 -5.76 15.07
C VAL A 189 -6.08 -4.38 15.53
N LEU A 190 -6.08 -4.11 16.83
CA LEU A 190 -6.61 -2.86 17.37
C LEU A 190 -5.82 -1.64 16.87
N GLN A 191 -4.49 -1.71 16.91
CA GLN A 191 -3.65 -0.63 16.42
C GLN A 191 -3.86 -0.39 14.92
N VAL A 192 -3.97 -1.46 14.12
CA VAL A 192 -4.23 -1.33 12.67
C VAL A 192 -5.60 -0.72 12.40
N ALA A 193 -6.64 -1.15 13.12
CA ALA A 193 -7.97 -0.57 12.98
C ALA A 193 -7.96 0.94 13.31
N GLN A 194 -7.29 1.32 14.41
CA GLN A 194 -7.13 2.72 14.80
C GLN A 194 -6.35 3.52 13.77
N SER A 195 -5.23 3.01 13.25
CA SER A 195 -4.43 3.67 12.21
C SER A 195 -5.22 3.87 10.91
N LEU A 196 -5.94 2.85 10.44
CA LEU A 196 -6.71 2.93 9.19
C LEU A 196 -7.88 3.92 9.30
N GLU A 197 -8.58 3.96 10.43
CA GLU A 197 -9.63 4.95 10.66
C GLU A 197 -9.05 6.36 10.87
N MET A 198 -7.89 6.49 11.50
CA MET A 198 -7.17 7.78 11.54
C MET A 198 -6.77 8.26 10.16
N TYR A 199 -6.31 7.39 9.26
CA TYR A 199 -6.04 7.78 7.88
C TYR A 199 -7.28 8.33 7.17
N ARG A 200 -8.46 7.73 7.36
CA ARG A 200 -9.72 8.27 6.82
C ARG A 200 -10.01 9.66 7.36
N LEU A 201 -9.89 9.86 8.67
CA LEU A 201 -10.13 11.16 9.32
C LEU A 201 -9.14 12.23 8.85
N LEU A 202 -7.91 11.84 8.52
CA LEU A 202 -6.87 12.70 7.96
C LEU A 202 -7.00 12.96 6.45
N GLY A 203 -8.03 12.43 5.80
CA GLY A 203 -8.31 12.65 4.38
C GLY A 203 -7.59 11.72 3.41
N VAL A 204 -7.07 10.59 3.89
CA VAL A 204 -6.52 9.53 3.02
C VAL A 204 -7.65 8.86 2.25
N GLY A 205 -7.47 8.71 0.93
CA GLY A 205 -8.47 8.10 0.05
C GLY A 205 -8.23 6.61 -0.22
N ARG A 206 -6.98 6.16 -0.10
CA ARG A 206 -6.57 4.78 -0.40
C ARG A 206 -5.40 4.36 0.48
N VAL A 207 -5.39 3.09 0.88
CA VAL A 207 -4.22 2.45 1.52
C VAL A 207 -3.78 1.29 0.64
N VAL A 208 -2.48 1.04 0.54
CA VAL A 208 -1.90 -0.12 -0.13
C VAL A 208 -1.00 -0.84 0.88
N ILE A 209 -1.28 -2.11 1.12
CA ILE A 209 -0.45 -2.98 1.97
C ILE A 209 0.10 -4.12 1.12
N TYR A 210 1.41 -4.33 1.17
CA TYR A 210 2.04 -5.53 0.63
C TYR A 210 2.05 -6.60 1.71
N ASN A 211 1.44 -7.75 1.44
CA ASN A 211 1.23 -8.80 2.43
C ASN A 211 1.99 -10.08 2.07
N THR A 212 3.01 -10.41 2.86
CA THR A 212 3.67 -11.71 2.84
C THR A 212 2.92 -12.69 3.73
N SER A 213 2.69 -12.32 4.99
CA SER A 213 1.83 -13.07 5.93
C SER A 213 1.32 -12.18 7.05
N CYS A 214 0.15 -12.51 7.59
CA CYS A 214 -0.45 -11.84 8.74
C CYS A 214 -1.33 -12.80 9.54
N GLY A 215 -1.56 -12.48 10.81
CA GLY A 215 -2.43 -13.28 11.66
C GLY A 215 -3.90 -13.30 11.19
N PRO A 216 -4.68 -14.31 11.62
CA PRO A 216 -6.02 -14.54 11.08
C PRO A 216 -7.01 -13.43 11.42
N GLU A 217 -6.95 -12.87 12.62
CA GLU A 217 -7.82 -11.75 13.02
C GLU A 217 -7.49 -10.48 12.23
N LEU A 218 -6.20 -10.22 11.99
CA LEU A 218 -5.80 -9.10 11.15
C LEU A 218 -6.24 -9.31 9.69
N ASP A 219 -6.13 -10.52 9.13
CA ASP A 219 -6.62 -10.79 7.77
C ASP A 219 -8.11 -10.46 7.65
N LEU A 220 -8.97 -10.89 8.59
CA LEU A 220 -10.40 -10.54 8.61
C LEU A 220 -10.64 -9.03 8.58
N LEU A 221 -9.87 -8.28 9.37
CA LEU A 221 -9.94 -6.82 9.37
C LEU A 221 -9.53 -6.23 8.02
N LEU A 222 -8.40 -6.66 7.45
CA LEU A 222 -7.90 -6.15 6.17
C LEU A 222 -8.85 -6.49 5.01
N GLN A 223 -9.43 -7.70 4.99
CA GLN A 223 -10.44 -8.08 3.99
C GLN A 223 -11.68 -7.18 4.07
N THR A 224 -12.11 -6.81 5.27
CA THR A 224 -13.23 -5.87 5.47
C THR A 224 -12.95 -4.53 4.78
N TYR A 225 -11.77 -3.93 4.99
CA TYR A 225 -11.39 -2.69 4.31
C TYR A 225 -11.17 -2.84 2.81
N SER A 226 -10.72 -4.01 2.36
CA SER A 226 -10.52 -4.34 0.95
C SER A 226 -11.86 -4.36 0.21
N GLN A 227 -12.88 -5.00 0.79
CA GLN A 227 -14.25 -5.05 0.25
C GLN A 227 -14.90 -3.66 0.17
N GLU A 228 -14.57 -2.75 1.10
CA GLU A 228 -15.01 -1.36 1.07
C GLU A 228 -14.30 -0.52 -0.01
N GLY A 229 -13.23 -1.03 -0.61
CA GLY A 229 -12.42 -0.29 -1.57
C GLY A 229 -11.48 0.74 -0.95
N PHE A 230 -11.33 0.77 0.38
CA PHE A 230 -10.38 1.67 1.05
C PHE A 230 -8.96 1.11 1.05
N LEU A 231 -8.82 -0.20 1.21
CA LEU A 231 -7.54 -0.89 1.22
C LEU A 231 -7.31 -1.69 -0.06
N GLU A 232 -6.09 -1.65 -0.57
CA GLU A 232 -5.56 -2.58 -1.58
C GLU A 232 -4.58 -3.52 -0.90
N ILE A 233 -4.85 -4.83 -0.93
CA ILE A 233 -3.89 -5.83 -0.48
C ILE A 233 -3.16 -6.33 -1.72
N VAL A 234 -1.84 -6.11 -1.76
CA VAL A 234 -0.95 -6.65 -2.79
C VAL A 234 -0.28 -7.88 -2.22
N PRO A 235 -0.54 -9.09 -2.74
CA PRO A 235 0.21 -10.27 -2.30
C PRO A 235 1.71 -10.05 -2.51
N TRP A 236 2.53 -10.53 -1.59
CA TRP A 236 3.99 -10.36 -1.63
C TRP A 236 4.73 -11.62 -1.17
N PRO A 237 4.68 -12.72 -1.95
CA PRO A 237 5.22 -14.02 -1.57
C PRO A 237 6.75 -14.10 -1.77
N ILE A 238 7.49 -13.11 -1.29
CA ILE A 238 8.94 -12.99 -1.50
C ILE A 238 9.73 -14.15 -0.85
N ASP A 239 9.19 -14.68 0.25
CA ASP A 239 9.70 -15.82 1.00
C ASP A 239 9.62 -17.16 0.24
N LYS A 240 8.84 -17.22 -0.86
CA LYS A 240 8.86 -18.36 -1.79
C LYS A 240 10.07 -18.37 -2.72
N TYR A 241 10.73 -17.22 -2.89
CA TYR A 241 11.82 -17.05 -3.86
C TYR A 241 13.17 -16.82 -3.21
N LEU A 242 13.19 -16.17 -2.04
CA LEU A 242 14.39 -15.79 -1.30
C LEU A 242 14.21 -16.08 0.19
N ILE A 243 15.30 -15.99 0.96
CA ILE A 243 15.27 -15.97 2.43
C ILE A 243 15.28 -14.50 2.88
N PRO A 244 14.13 -13.82 3.01
CA PRO A 244 14.10 -12.42 3.41
C PRO A 244 14.57 -12.23 4.86
N SER A 245 15.22 -11.10 5.11
CA SER A 245 15.59 -10.71 6.47
C SER A 245 14.39 -10.19 7.25
N LYS A 246 14.33 -10.53 8.54
CA LYS A 246 13.37 -9.96 9.50
C LYS A 246 13.83 -8.64 10.10
N GLY A 247 15.05 -8.18 9.79
CA GLY A 247 15.63 -6.99 10.38
C GLY A 247 16.34 -6.09 9.38
N TRP A 248 16.83 -4.96 9.91
CA TRP A 248 17.34 -3.83 9.12
C TRP A 248 18.82 -3.95 8.75
N SER A 249 19.59 -4.74 9.50
CA SER A 249 21.06 -4.88 9.30
C SER A 249 21.43 -6.28 8.84
N PHE A 250 22.10 -6.37 7.69
CA PHE A 250 22.61 -7.63 7.15
C PHE A 250 23.60 -8.31 8.10
N SER A 251 24.52 -7.56 8.71
CA SER A 251 25.54 -8.14 9.60
C SER A 251 24.97 -8.73 10.89
N ILE A 252 23.78 -8.29 11.30
CA ILE A 252 23.11 -8.74 12.53
C ILE A 252 22.07 -9.81 12.22
N HIS A 253 21.28 -9.65 11.15
CA HIS A 253 20.09 -10.46 10.90
C HIS A 253 20.25 -11.45 9.75
N GLY A 254 21.25 -11.26 8.88
CA GLY A 254 21.47 -12.08 7.69
C GLY A 254 20.26 -12.12 6.75
N GLY A 255 20.27 -13.11 5.85
CA GLY A 255 19.25 -13.27 4.80
C GLY A 255 19.65 -12.61 3.47
N ASP A 256 18.83 -12.86 2.45
CA ASP A 256 19.10 -12.47 1.07
C ASP A 256 18.68 -11.04 0.76
N LEU A 257 17.58 -10.58 1.36
CA LEU A 257 16.92 -9.33 1.01
C LEU A 257 16.48 -8.55 2.25
N HIS A 258 16.73 -7.24 2.25
CA HIS A 258 16.39 -6.33 3.34
C HIS A 258 14.88 -6.31 3.62
N TYR A 259 14.50 -6.62 4.87
CA TYR A 259 13.16 -6.40 5.44
C TYR A 259 12.00 -6.85 4.52
N TYR A 260 12.03 -8.11 4.08
CA TYR A 260 11.04 -8.68 3.14
C TYR A 260 10.93 -7.93 1.81
N GLY A 261 11.97 -7.22 1.37
CA GLY A 261 11.94 -6.45 0.12
C GLY A 261 11.25 -5.10 0.22
N GLN A 262 11.29 -4.48 1.41
CA GLN A 262 10.64 -3.19 1.69
C GLN A 262 10.98 -2.11 0.64
N LEU A 263 12.21 -2.08 0.13
CA LEU A 263 12.59 -1.08 -0.89
C LEU A 263 11.85 -1.32 -2.21
N ALA A 264 11.69 -2.58 -2.64
CA ALA A 264 11.00 -2.91 -3.87
C ALA A 264 9.51 -2.58 -3.79
N THR A 265 8.87 -2.84 -2.65
CA THR A 265 7.44 -2.54 -2.44
C THR A 265 7.18 -1.04 -2.33
N LEU A 266 8.04 -0.29 -1.65
CA LEU A 266 7.94 1.18 -1.58
C LEU A 266 8.04 1.81 -2.97
N ASN A 267 9.01 1.38 -3.77
CA ASN A 267 9.13 1.86 -5.15
C ASN A 267 7.93 1.41 -6.00
N ASP A 268 7.51 0.14 -5.97
CA ASP A 268 6.30 -0.30 -6.69
C ASP A 268 5.08 0.54 -6.33
N CYS A 269 4.89 0.86 -5.05
CA CYS A 269 3.73 1.60 -4.60
C CYS A 269 3.68 3.04 -5.10
N ILE A 270 4.83 3.72 -5.21
CA ILE A 270 4.95 5.05 -5.81
C ILE A 270 4.45 4.99 -7.26
N TYR A 271 4.94 4.04 -8.05
CA TYR A 271 4.59 3.93 -9.47
C TYR A 271 3.13 3.49 -9.67
N ARG A 272 2.62 2.57 -8.86
CA ARG A 272 1.18 2.21 -8.82
C ARG A 272 0.29 3.43 -8.56
N SER A 273 0.74 4.34 -7.70
CA SER A 273 -0.05 5.47 -7.24
C SER A 273 0.11 6.71 -8.11
N MET A 274 1.12 6.74 -9.00
CA MET A 274 1.47 7.89 -9.84
C MET A 274 0.33 8.39 -10.74
N ALA A 275 -0.54 7.48 -11.17
CA ALA A 275 -1.70 7.78 -12.01
C ALA A 275 -3.01 8.02 -11.25
N ARG A 276 -3.01 7.93 -9.92
CA ARG A 276 -4.26 7.99 -9.13
C ARG A 276 -4.19 8.90 -7.91
N SER A 277 -3.00 9.31 -7.48
CA SER A 277 -2.80 10.01 -6.22
C SER A 277 -1.95 11.26 -6.38
N HIS A 278 -2.36 12.37 -5.74
CA HIS A 278 -1.55 13.59 -5.68
C HIS A 278 -0.33 13.41 -4.78
N TYR A 279 -0.52 12.77 -3.63
CA TYR A 279 0.53 12.49 -2.65
C TYR A 279 0.49 11.03 -2.24
N VAL A 280 1.66 10.50 -1.89
CA VAL A 280 1.85 9.16 -1.36
C VAL A 280 2.67 9.24 -0.08
N THR A 281 2.21 8.64 1.01
CA THR A 281 3.01 8.49 2.23
C THR A 281 3.63 7.09 2.26
N LEU A 282 4.89 7.00 2.66
CA LEU A 282 5.65 5.75 2.75
C LEU A 282 5.85 5.43 4.23
N ASN A 283 5.01 4.55 4.79
CA ASN A 283 4.91 4.33 6.24
C ASN A 283 5.14 2.85 6.58
N ASP A 284 5.55 2.61 7.82
CA ASP A 284 5.33 1.32 8.46
C ASP A 284 3.88 1.24 8.97
N ILE A 285 3.41 0.03 9.31
CA ILE A 285 2.01 -0.21 9.66
C ILE A 285 1.57 0.47 10.97
N ASP A 286 2.53 0.78 11.83
CA ASP A 286 2.37 1.38 13.16
C ASP A 286 2.70 2.89 13.21
N GLU A 287 2.83 3.54 12.05
CA GLU A 287 3.20 4.95 11.91
C GLU A 287 2.11 5.81 11.29
N ILE A 288 1.65 6.84 12.02
CA ILE A 288 0.65 7.80 11.52
C ILE A 288 1.32 9.15 11.26
N VAL A 289 1.26 9.65 10.03
CA VAL A 289 1.67 11.03 9.71
C VAL A 289 0.62 12.00 10.24
N MET A 290 0.98 12.78 11.26
CA MET A 290 0.04 13.62 12.00
C MET A 290 0.36 15.12 11.82
N PRO A 291 -0.57 15.92 11.25
CA PRO A 291 -0.49 17.37 11.28
C PRO A 291 -0.85 17.92 12.67
N TYR A 292 -0.10 18.91 13.14
CA TYR A 292 -0.32 19.56 14.45
C TYR A 292 -0.89 20.98 14.34
N GLN A 293 -0.75 21.61 13.18
CA GLN A 293 -1.26 22.96 12.89
C GLN A 293 -2.48 22.95 11.95
N HIS A 294 -2.89 21.76 11.50
CA HIS A 294 -3.97 21.56 10.54
C HIS A 294 -4.82 20.34 10.91
N ASP A 295 -6.06 20.30 10.44
CA ASP A 295 -7.00 19.22 10.76
C ASP A 295 -6.78 17.95 9.93
N ASN A 296 -6.18 18.08 8.74
CA ASN A 296 -5.97 16.97 7.81
C ASN A 296 -4.73 17.17 6.93
N LEU A 297 -4.37 16.13 6.17
CA LEU A 297 -3.18 16.14 5.31
C LEU A 297 -3.32 17.07 4.10
N ALA A 298 -4.53 17.28 3.59
CA ALA A 298 -4.75 18.14 2.43
C ALA A 298 -4.45 19.61 2.76
N ASP A 299 -4.93 20.08 3.92
CA ASP A 299 -4.69 21.44 4.39
C ASP A 299 -3.19 21.66 4.68
N LEU A 300 -2.54 20.68 5.31
CA LEU A 300 -1.08 20.67 5.50
C LEU A 300 -0.34 20.83 4.17
N MET A 301 -0.68 20.01 3.17
CA MET A 301 0.03 20.04 1.89
C MET A 301 -0.28 21.30 1.08
N SER A 302 -1.47 21.89 1.22
CA SER A 302 -1.79 23.18 0.59
C SER A 302 -0.84 24.27 1.07
N VAL A 303 -0.61 24.36 2.38
CA VAL A 303 0.30 25.37 2.97
C VAL A 303 1.76 25.06 2.62
N LEU A 304 2.18 23.80 2.74
CA LEU A 304 3.56 23.41 2.44
C LEU A 304 3.95 23.70 0.98
N GLN A 305 3.05 23.41 0.04
CA GLN A 305 3.27 23.66 -1.39
C GLN A 305 3.21 25.13 -1.77
N GLN A 306 2.33 25.90 -1.13
CA GLN A 306 2.28 27.35 -1.35
C GLN A 306 3.63 28.01 -1.03
N HIS A 307 4.29 27.57 0.05
CA HIS A 307 5.60 28.10 0.45
C HIS A 307 6.78 27.43 -0.26
N ASN A 308 6.62 26.20 -0.75
CA ASN A 308 7.68 25.39 -1.35
C ASN A 308 7.22 24.70 -2.65
N PRO A 309 6.90 25.45 -3.73
CA PRO A 309 6.17 24.93 -4.90
C PRO A 309 6.93 23.90 -5.75
N ASN A 310 8.27 23.82 -5.61
CA ASN A 310 9.11 22.88 -6.35
C ASN A 310 9.42 21.59 -5.55
N THR A 311 8.80 21.42 -4.38
CA THR A 311 9.08 20.28 -3.50
C THR A 311 8.32 19.04 -3.96
N GLY A 312 9.07 17.98 -4.29
CA GLY A 312 8.50 16.68 -4.62
C GLY A 312 8.46 15.71 -3.43
N VAL A 313 9.18 16.03 -2.36
CA VAL A 313 9.47 15.12 -1.25
C VAL A 313 9.45 15.89 0.07
N PHE A 314 8.67 15.41 1.03
CA PHE A 314 8.53 16.00 2.36
C PHE A 314 8.95 14.95 3.39
N LEU A 315 10.01 15.25 4.14
CA LEU A 315 10.51 14.40 5.22
C LEU A 315 9.78 14.77 6.52
N ILE A 316 9.17 13.77 7.14
CA ILE A 316 8.42 13.88 8.40
C ILE A 316 9.20 13.18 9.49
N GLU A 317 9.51 13.91 10.56
CA GLU A 317 10.30 13.41 11.68
C GLU A 317 9.54 12.31 12.44
N ASN A 318 10.24 11.26 12.87
CA ASN A 318 9.62 10.13 13.55
C ASN A 318 9.62 10.31 15.07
N HIS A 319 8.45 10.26 15.72
CA HIS A 319 8.40 10.35 17.18
C HIS A 319 7.79 9.10 17.81
N ILE A 320 8.55 8.54 18.76
CA ILE A 320 8.21 7.29 19.42
C ILE A 320 7.30 7.54 20.62
N PHE A 321 6.22 6.76 20.67
CA PHE A 321 5.29 6.67 21.80
C PHE A 321 5.45 5.28 22.41
N PRO A 322 6.20 5.14 23.52
CA PRO A 322 6.48 3.83 24.08
C PRO A 322 5.22 3.17 24.65
N LYS A 323 5.00 1.92 24.24
CA LYS A 323 3.86 1.09 24.70
C LYS A 323 3.88 0.73 26.18
N ILE A 324 4.95 1.05 26.90
CA ILE A 324 5.13 0.74 28.32
C ILE A 324 4.54 1.82 29.24
N TYR A 325 4.29 3.03 28.72
CA TYR A 325 3.76 4.15 29.49
C TYR A 325 2.30 4.39 29.10
N PHE A 326 1.42 4.31 30.10
CA PHE A 326 -0.02 4.49 29.96
C PHE A 326 -0.44 5.80 30.59
N GLU A 327 -1.43 6.46 29.98
CA GLU A 327 -2.13 7.56 30.61
C GLU A 327 -2.80 7.10 31.92
N PRO A 328 -2.52 7.76 33.07
CA PRO A 328 -2.89 7.24 34.37
C PRO A 328 -4.39 7.30 34.68
N GLY A 329 -5.15 8.20 34.04
CA GLY A 329 -6.59 8.33 34.24
C GLY A 329 -7.42 7.21 33.62
N GLY A 330 -6.84 6.36 32.78
CA GLY A 330 -7.54 5.25 32.13
C GLY A 330 -8.69 5.70 31.23
N ARG A 331 -8.67 6.96 30.76
CA ARG A 331 -9.78 7.58 30.01
C ARG A 331 -10.20 6.76 28.79
N PHE A 332 -9.22 6.17 28.12
CA PHE A 332 -9.41 5.36 26.91
C PHE A 332 -9.21 3.88 27.14
N HIS A 333 -9.22 3.41 28.40
CA HIS A 333 -9.25 2.00 28.72
C HIS A 333 -10.66 1.43 28.49
N LEU A 334 -10.96 1.16 27.23
CA LEU A 334 -12.28 0.77 26.76
C LEU A 334 -12.49 -0.74 26.91
N SER A 335 -13.41 -1.13 27.78
CA SER A 335 -13.68 -2.54 28.10
C SER A 335 -14.09 -3.36 26.88
N GLN A 336 -14.76 -2.75 25.91
CA GLN A 336 -15.15 -3.43 24.67
C GLN A 336 -13.96 -3.85 23.81
N TRP A 337 -12.79 -3.21 23.93
CA TRP A 337 -11.59 -3.56 23.16
C TRP A 337 -10.65 -4.53 23.88
N LYS A 338 -10.99 -4.95 25.10
CA LYS A 338 -10.14 -5.78 25.95
C LYS A 338 -9.67 -7.08 25.29
N ASP A 339 -10.55 -7.72 24.53
CA ASP A 339 -10.29 -9.01 23.90
C ASP A 339 -9.87 -8.89 22.42
N VAL A 340 -9.71 -7.66 21.91
CA VAL A 340 -9.23 -7.40 20.55
C VAL A 340 -7.70 -7.44 20.56
N PRO A 341 -7.04 -8.31 19.77
CA PRO A 341 -5.58 -8.39 19.76
C PRO A 341 -4.93 -7.05 19.40
N GLY A 342 -3.90 -6.65 20.16
CA GLY A 342 -3.09 -5.49 19.82
C GLY A 342 -3.06 -4.39 20.87
N VAL A 343 -2.68 -3.20 20.42
CA VAL A 343 -2.36 -2.05 21.26
C VAL A 343 -3.40 -0.95 21.02
N ASN A 344 -3.91 -0.38 22.11
CA ASN A 344 -4.76 0.80 22.05
C ASN A 344 -3.91 2.08 22.01
N ILE A 345 -3.74 2.69 20.84
CA ILE A 345 -2.86 3.85 20.68
C ILE A 345 -3.35 5.09 21.45
N LEU A 346 -4.62 5.16 21.84
CA LEU A 346 -5.18 6.27 22.61
C LEU A 346 -4.70 6.30 24.06
N GLU A 347 -4.19 5.18 24.58
CA GLU A 347 -3.64 5.07 25.95
C GLU A 347 -2.20 5.58 26.05
N HIS A 348 -1.53 5.79 24.92
CA HIS A 348 -0.11 6.13 24.84
C HIS A 348 0.10 7.58 24.39
N ILE A 349 0.23 8.50 25.35
CA ILE A 349 0.42 9.93 25.10
C ILE A 349 1.82 10.45 25.44
N TYR A 350 2.69 9.57 25.92
CA TYR A 350 4.05 9.94 26.32
C TYR A 350 5.00 9.68 25.17
N ARG A 351 5.70 10.73 24.75
CA ARG A 351 6.54 10.74 23.56
C ARG A 351 8.00 10.99 23.92
N GLU A 352 8.88 10.16 23.39
CA GLU A 352 10.34 10.35 23.49
C GLU A 352 10.75 11.62 22.74
N THR A 353 11.71 12.38 23.28
CA THR A 353 12.44 13.38 22.50
C THR A 353 13.46 12.64 21.62
N PRO A 354 13.42 12.82 20.28
CA PRO A 354 14.46 12.34 19.38
C PRO A 354 15.87 12.65 19.90
N ASP A 355 16.75 11.65 19.93
CA ASP A 355 18.17 11.91 20.17
C ASP A 355 18.82 12.40 18.87
N MET A 356 19.21 13.68 18.86
CA MET A 356 19.79 14.34 17.70
C MET A 356 21.23 13.92 17.40
N ASN A 357 21.89 13.20 18.31
CA ASN A 357 23.27 12.74 18.14
C ASN A 357 23.37 11.39 17.40
N ILE A 358 22.24 10.70 17.23
CA ILE A 358 22.15 9.43 16.51
C ILE A 358 21.35 9.60 15.24
N TYR A 359 21.45 8.61 14.34
CA TYR A 359 20.63 8.57 13.15
C TYR A 359 19.14 8.59 13.53
N HIS A 360 18.46 9.67 13.16
CA HIS A 360 17.05 9.85 13.42
C HIS A 360 16.23 9.50 12.17
N PRO A 361 15.32 8.51 12.24
CA PRO A 361 14.57 8.09 11.06
C PRO A 361 13.51 9.12 10.69
N TYR A 362 13.39 9.39 9.39
CA TYR A 362 12.26 10.12 8.82
C TYR A 362 11.36 9.15 8.06
N LYS A 363 10.11 9.53 7.83
CA LYS A 363 9.28 8.95 6.77
C LYS A 363 8.88 10.03 5.78
N ILE A 364 8.32 9.60 4.66
CA ILE A 364 8.31 10.44 3.45
C ILE A 364 6.89 10.57 2.94
N ILE A 365 6.47 11.82 2.70
CA ILE A 365 5.36 12.12 1.79
C ILE A 365 5.99 12.52 0.45
N VAL A 366 5.56 11.88 -0.65
CA VAL A 366 6.06 12.17 -1.99
C VAL A 366 4.93 12.60 -2.92
N GLN A 367 5.24 13.51 -3.83
CA GLN A 367 4.52 13.59 -5.09
C GLN A 367 5.06 12.47 -6.00
N PRO A 368 4.28 11.42 -6.31
CA PRO A 368 4.82 10.23 -6.95
C PRO A 368 5.46 10.52 -8.33
N ARG A 369 4.96 11.54 -9.04
CA ARG A 369 5.52 11.96 -10.34
C ARG A 369 6.90 12.61 -10.23
N MET A 370 7.27 13.14 -9.06
CA MET A 370 8.53 13.83 -8.83
C MET A 370 9.62 12.92 -8.21
N VAL A 371 9.33 11.64 -7.99
CA VAL A 371 10.29 10.69 -7.42
C VAL A 371 10.59 9.59 -8.43
N GLU A 372 11.88 9.27 -8.55
CA GLU A 372 12.36 8.19 -9.40
C GLU A 372 12.68 6.93 -8.57
N GLN A 373 13.45 7.09 -7.49
CA GLN A 373 13.90 5.99 -6.62
C GLN A 373 13.85 6.43 -5.15
N THR A 374 13.40 5.54 -4.26
CA THR A 374 13.35 5.78 -2.81
C THR A 374 14.01 4.66 -2.00
N SER A 375 14.46 5.00 -0.79
CA SER A 375 14.74 4.08 0.30
C SER A 375 13.67 4.23 1.40
N VAL A 376 13.93 3.67 2.59
CA VAL A 376 13.01 3.64 3.74
C VAL A 376 12.83 5.02 4.38
N HIS A 377 13.91 5.79 4.51
CA HIS A 377 13.95 7.05 5.26
C HIS A 377 14.36 8.27 4.42
N SER A 378 14.73 8.06 3.17
CA SER A 378 15.13 9.11 2.22
C SER A 378 14.81 8.71 0.79
N VAL A 379 14.81 9.69 -0.11
CA VAL A 379 14.79 9.45 -1.55
C VAL A 379 16.20 9.27 -2.09
N LEU A 380 16.37 8.39 -3.07
CA LEU A 380 17.65 8.15 -3.74
C LEU A 380 17.79 9.02 -4.99
N LYS A 381 16.69 9.19 -5.74
CA LYS A 381 16.61 10.04 -6.94
C LYS A 381 15.25 10.73 -7.03
N THR A 382 15.26 12.03 -7.24
CA THR A 382 14.06 12.87 -7.36
C THR A 382 14.25 13.95 -8.41
N PHE A 383 13.14 14.34 -9.05
CA PHE A 383 13.05 15.47 -9.96
C PHE A 383 12.70 16.78 -9.23
N GLY A 384 12.25 16.69 -7.97
CA GLY A 384 11.85 17.84 -7.15
C GLY A 384 12.82 18.12 -6.01
N GLN A 385 12.53 19.17 -5.25
CA GLN A 385 13.25 19.46 -4.01
C GLN A 385 12.79 18.54 -2.88
N VAL A 386 13.69 18.33 -1.92
CA VAL A 386 13.41 17.64 -0.65
C VAL A 386 13.28 18.69 0.43
N TYR A 387 12.15 18.68 1.14
CA TYR A 387 11.87 19.60 2.23
C TYR A 387 11.72 18.83 3.54
N LYS A 388 12.44 19.25 4.59
CA LYS A 388 12.26 18.72 5.95
C LYS A 388 11.16 19.53 6.63
N VAL A 389 10.04 18.88 6.93
CA VAL A 389 8.92 19.55 7.58
C VAL A 389 9.26 19.76 9.06
N PRO A 390 9.10 20.98 9.62
CA PRO A 390 9.29 21.21 11.05
C PRO A 390 8.38 20.32 11.91
N HIS A 391 8.92 19.75 12.99
CA HIS A 391 8.22 18.76 13.83
C HIS A 391 7.00 19.31 14.58
N ASP A 392 6.90 20.64 14.70
CA ASP A 392 5.79 21.38 15.31
C ASP A 392 4.66 21.63 14.32
N VAL A 393 4.94 21.49 13.01
CA VAL A 393 3.95 21.52 11.93
C VAL A 393 3.39 20.11 11.70
N CYS A 394 4.26 19.12 11.55
CA CYS A 394 3.89 17.72 11.32
C CYS A 394 4.97 16.77 11.83
N ARG A 395 4.55 15.67 12.46
CA ARG A 395 5.42 14.57 12.90
C ARG A 395 4.70 13.24 12.82
N LEU A 396 5.46 12.14 12.81
CA LEU A 396 4.87 10.82 12.97
C LEU A 396 4.47 10.55 14.41
N ILE A 397 3.37 9.85 14.57
CA ILE A 397 3.02 9.13 15.79
C ILE A 397 3.35 7.66 15.55
N HIS A 398 4.39 7.17 16.23
CA HIS A 398 4.87 5.80 16.11
C HIS A 398 4.76 5.10 17.47
N THR A 399 3.64 4.39 17.67
CA THR A 399 3.37 3.68 18.93
C THR A 399 4.03 2.30 18.92
N ARG A 400 5.19 2.17 19.59
CA ARG A 400 6.06 0.98 19.50
C ARG A 400 6.86 0.75 20.79
N VAL A 401 7.80 -0.21 20.74
CA VAL A 401 8.81 -0.39 21.79
C VAL A 401 9.68 0.85 21.94
N ALA A 402 10.01 1.21 23.18
CA ALA A 402 10.91 2.33 23.48
C ALA A 402 12.27 2.17 22.76
N LEU A 403 12.73 3.24 22.12
CA LEU A 403 14.10 3.30 21.60
C LEU A 403 15.06 3.82 22.67
N ARG A 404 14.56 4.69 23.55
CA ARG A 404 15.30 5.28 24.67
C ARG A 404 14.83 4.71 26.00
N ARG A 405 15.21 3.46 26.26
CA ARG A 405 14.77 2.68 27.44
C ARG A 405 15.22 3.29 28.78
N GLU A 406 16.21 4.17 28.76
CA GLU A 406 16.75 4.86 29.92
C GLU A 406 15.85 6.01 30.40
N LEU A 407 14.93 6.52 29.57
CA LEU A 407 14.08 7.65 29.93
C LEU A 407 12.99 7.24 30.91
N THR A 408 12.86 8.01 31.99
CA THR A 408 11.73 7.91 32.94
C THR A 408 10.51 8.66 32.42
N LEU A 409 9.34 8.41 33.01
CA LEU A 409 8.08 9.04 32.61
C LEU A 409 8.15 10.57 32.66
N GLU A 410 8.82 11.13 33.69
CA GLU A 410 8.98 12.57 33.90
C GLU A 410 9.84 13.25 32.82
N GLN A 411 10.65 12.47 32.09
CA GLN A 411 11.49 12.95 31.00
C GLN A 411 10.78 12.90 29.63
N LEU A 412 9.57 12.33 29.57
CA LEU A 412 8.79 12.24 28.35
C LEU A 412 7.88 13.44 28.16
N ASN A 413 7.58 13.74 26.90
CA ASN A 413 6.68 14.82 26.54
C ASN A 413 5.25 14.28 26.43
N VAL A 414 4.30 15.01 27.00
CA VAL A 414 2.88 14.70 26.80
C VAL A 414 2.44 15.21 25.43
N ASP A 415 1.83 14.34 24.64
CA ASP A 415 1.26 14.63 23.35
C ASP A 415 -0.11 13.96 23.21
N LYS A 416 -1.14 14.81 23.10
CA LYS A 416 -2.56 14.40 23.10
C LYS A 416 -3.20 14.59 21.73
N ARG A 417 -2.45 14.84 20.65
CA ARG A 417 -3.03 15.19 19.35
C ARG A 417 -4.01 14.13 18.81
N LEU A 418 -3.76 12.84 19.04
CA LEU A 418 -4.70 11.77 18.66
C LEU A 418 -6.07 11.92 19.33
N TRP A 419 -6.13 12.48 20.54
CA TRP A 419 -7.37 12.62 21.28
C TRP A 419 -8.32 13.63 20.67
N ASP A 420 -7.85 14.55 19.83
CA ASP A 420 -8.71 15.50 19.13
C ASP A 420 -9.70 14.78 18.18
N PHE A 421 -9.40 13.53 17.82
CA PHE A 421 -10.21 12.71 16.91
C PHE A 421 -11.06 11.66 17.63
N HIS A 422 -10.97 11.52 18.96
CA HIS A 422 -11.54 10.39 19.68
C HIS A 422 -13.05 10.20 19.48
N GLU A 423 -13.81 11.29 19.42
CA GLU A 423 -15.27 11.28 19.23
C GLU A 423 -15.69 10.62 17.91
N LYS A 424 -14.84 10.69 16.88
CA LYS A 424 -15.07 10.04 15.58
C LYS A 424 -14.33 8.70 15.47
N LEU A 425 -13.11 8.63 16.00
CA LEU A 425 -12.25 7.46 15.88
C LEU A 425 -12.85 6.24 16.58
N ILE A 426 -13.24 6.38 17.85
CA ILE A 426 -13.76 5.26 18.66
C ILE A 426 -14.98 4.60 17.99
N PRO A 427 -16.05 5.32 17.64
CA PRO A 427 -17.22 4.70 17.01
C PRO A 427 -16.91 4.10 15.62
N ASN A 428 -15.97 4.68 14.87
CA ASN A 428 -15.55 4.11 13.59
C ASN A 428 -14.79 2.78 13.77
N VAL A 429 -13.89 2.72 14.75
CA VAL A 429 -13.15 1.49 15.11
C VAL A 429 -14.10 0.41 15.59
N ASP A 430 -15.03 0.74 16.48
CA ASP A 430 -16.10 -0.17 16.90
C ASP A 430 -16.89 -0.73 15.72
N LYS A 431 -17.30 0.14 14.78
CA LYS A 431 -18.07 -0.25 13.60
C LYS A 431 -17.31 -1.23 12.71
N VAL A 432 -16.03 -0.99 12.45
CA VAL A 432 -15.24 -1.88 11.58
C VAL A 432 -14.91 -3.19 12.28
N LEU A 433 -14.59 -3.18 13.58
CA LEU A 433 -14.33 -4.40 14.33
C LEU A 433 -15.57 -5.30 14.41
N ARG A 434 -16.77 -4.73 14.62
CA ARG A 434 -18.03 -5.51 14.57
C ARG A 434 -18.26 -6.13 13.20
N ARG A 435 -18.04 -5.36 12.13
CA ARG A 435 -18.21 -5.84 10.75
C ARG A 435 -17.20 -6.94 10.38
N ALA A 436 -15.98 -6.86 10.91
CA ALA A 436 -14.98 -7.91 10.76
C ALA A 436 -15.26 -9.15 11.64
N GLY A 437 -16.28 -9.12 12.50
CA GLY A 437 -16.58 -10.20 13.46
C GLY A 437 -15.63 -10.26 14.65
N LEU A 438 -14.88 -9.18 14.91
CA LEU A 438 -13.85 -9.06 15.94
C LEU A 438 -14.35 -8.34 17.20
N LEU A 439 -15.59 -7.85 17.18
CA LEU A 439 -16.27 -7.26 18.32
C LEU A 439 -17.73 -7.69 18.33
N SER A 440 -18.26 -8.02 19.52
CA SER A 440 -19.66 -8.41 19.68
C SER A 440 -20.63 -7.28 19.32
N SER A 441 -21.80 -7.66 18.80
CA SER A 441 -22.88 -6.72 18.45
C SER A 441 -23.71 -6.27 19.66
N GLU A 442 -23.50 -6.89 20.82
CA GLU A 442 -24.22 -6.56 22.06
C GLU A 442 -23.59 -5.33 22.72
N GLY A 443 -24.39 -4.26 22.85
CA GLY A 443 -23.96 -2.96 23.38
C GLY A 443 -24.74 -1.75 22.83
N GLN A 444 -25.64 -1.95 21.87
CA GLN A 444 -26.71 -1.00 21.55
C GLN A 444 -28.02 -1.45 22.19
N SER A 445 -28.19 -1.15 23.47
CA SER A 445 -29.47 -1.20 24.18
C SER A 445 -29.64 0.04 25.04
#